data_AF-A5PEK2-F1
#
_entry.id   AF-A5PEK2-F1
#
_cell.length_a   1.000
_cell.length_b   1.000
_cell.length_c   1.000
_cell.angle_alpha   90.00
_cell.angle_beta   90.00
_cell.angle_gamma   90.00
#
_symmetry.space_group_name_H-M   'P 1'
#
loop_
_entity.id
_entity.type
_entity.pdbx_description
1 polymer ?
#
loop_
_entity_poly.entity_id
_entity_poly.type
_entity_poly.pdbx_seq_one_letter_code
_entity_poly.pdbx_strand_id
1 'polypeptide(L)'
;MASWRILPNGGGSWAEAVRADGDPLNQPAATEWHEIAPDKANYAALVAILAGLPNPAPDFHACTNFMTDAPYGTLCLTKGATTTKIAWNSGCMDEEYRAFLDVLKAADQHMKALGEAAPVSRTEPPAGG
;
A
#
# COMPACT_ATOMS: atom_id res chain seq x y z
N MET A 1 -9.64 -2.90 0.36
CA MET A 1 -8.66 -1.90 0.82
C MET A 1 -7.62 -2.64 1.63
N ALA A 2 -6.34 -2.40 1.39
CA ALA A 2 -5.25 -3.00 2.15
C ALA A 2 -4.39 -1.89 2.79
N SER A 3 -3.75 -2.19 3.91
CA SER A 3 -2.80 -1.29 4.58
C SER A 3 -1.62 -2.10 5.11
N TRP A 4 -0.43 -1.54 5.10
CA TRP A 4 0.76 -2.26 5.53
C TRP A 4 1.83 -1.36 6.12
N ARG A 5 2.70 -1.99 6.91
CA ARG A 5 3.89 -1.39 7.51
C ARG A 5 4.99 -2.44 7.53
N ILE A 6 6.21 -2.07 7.17
CA ILE A 6 7.39 -2.88 7.41
C ILE A 6 8.40 -2.11 8.26
N LEU A 7 9.07 -2.82 9.16
CA LEU A 7 10.13 -2.31 10.03
C LEU A 7 11.50 -2.63 9.42
N PRO A 8 12.58 -1.95 9.86
CA PRO A 8 13.94 -2.21 9.35
C PRO A 8 14.47 -3.63 9.57
N ASN A 9 13.89 -4.40 10.50
CA ASN A 9 14.21 -5.82 10.68
C ASN A 9 13.50 -6.71 9.66
N GLY A 10 12.65 -6.14 8.79
CA GLY A 10 11.85 -6.81 7.78
C GLY A 10 10.58 -7.48 8.28
N GLY A 11 10.27 -7.33 9.56
CA GLY A 11 8.97 -7.72 10.11
C GLY A 11 7.99 -6.56 9.98
N GLY A 12 6.70 -6.83 10.16
CA GLY A 12 5.69 -5.81 9.92
C GLY A 12 4.28 -6.32 10.05
N SER A 13 3.35 -5.53 9.54
CA SER A 13 1.95 -5.91 9.47
C SER A 13 1.40 -5.62 8.09
N TRP A 14 0.46 -6.47 7.66
CA TRP A 14 -0.38 -6.26 6.50
C TRP A 14 -1.82 -6.52 6.92
N ALA A 15 -2.75 -5.72 6.43
CA ALA A 15 -4.15 -5.88 6.72
C ALA A 15 -4.96 -5.71 5.45
N GLU A 16 -6.00 -6.52 5.30
CA GLU A 16 -6.90 -6.49 4.16
C GLU A 16 -8.37 -6.56 4.55
N ALA A 17 -9.20 -5.94 3.73
CA ALA A 17 -10.64 -6.07 3.84
C ALA A 17 -11.10 -7.39 3.21
N VAL A 18 -11.67 -8.28 4.01
CA VAL A 18 -12.22 -9.57 3.58
C VAL A 18 -13.74 -9.55 3.55
N ARG A 19 -14.31 -10.20 2.54
CA ARG A 19 -15.76 -10.37 2.35
C ARG A 19 -16.05 -11.85 2.21
N ALA A 20 -17.16 -12.31 2.77
CA ALA A 20 -17.61 -13.66 2.50
C ALA A 20 -18.11 -13.76 1.05
N ASP A 21 -18.00 -14.96 0.47
CA ASP A 21 -18.56 -15.21 -0.86
C ASP A 21 -20.07 -14.94 -0.86
N GLY A 22 -20.50 -14.07 -1.77
CA GLY A 22 -21.90 -13.63 -1.89
C GLY A 22 -22.24 -12.35 -1.13
N ASP A 23 -21.32 -11.78 -0.36
CA ASP A 23 -21.57 -10.50 0.30
C ASP A 23 -21.73 -9.35 -0.71
N PRO A 24 -22.75 -8.48 -0.56
CA PRO A 24 -22.90 -7.31 -1.41
C PRO A 24 -21.68 -6.38 -1.31
N LEU A 25 -21.17 -5.88 -2.45
CA LEU A 25 -20.02 -4.97 -2.51
C LEU A 25 -20.22 -3.66 -1.73
N ASN A 26 -21.47 -3.27 -1.46
CA ASN A 26 -21.83 -2.07 -0.71
C ASN A 26 -21.86 -2.28 0.81
N GLN A 27 -21.69 -3.50 1.32
CA GLN A 27 -21.64 -3.74 2.77
C GLN A 27 -20.24 -3.50 3.35
N PRO A 28 -20.11 -3.07 4.62
CA PRO A 28 -18.84 -3.06 5.33
C PRO A 28 -18.19 -4.44 5.37
N ALA A 29 -16.89 -4.51 5.08
CA ALA A 29 -16.10 -5.75 5.11
C ALA A 29 -15.41 -5.92 6.47
N ALA A 30 -15.16 -7.16 6.89
CA ALA A 30 -14.26 -7.43 8.01
C ALA A 30 -12.82 -7.10 7.60
N THR A 31 -11.94 -6.87 8.57
CA THR A 31 -10.52 -6.63 8.31
C THR A 31 -9.67 -7.73 8.92
N GLU A 32 -8.95 -8.48 8.10
CA GLU A 32 -7.95 -9.44 8.56
C GLU A 32 -6.60 -8.76 8.68
N TRP A 33 -5.90 -9.06 9.77
CA TRP A 33 -4.57 -8.57 10.07
C TRP A 33 -3.59 -9.73 10.07
N HIS A 34 -2.43 -9.51 9.48
CA HIS A 34 -1.37 -10.49 9.31
C HIS A 34 -0.08 -9.92 9.89
N GLU A 35 0.59 -10.70 10.74
CA GLU A 35 1.90 -10.34 11.29
C GLU A 35 3.00 -10.95 10.41
N ILE A 36 3.82 -10.09 9.82
CA ILE A 36 4.94 -10.49 8.98
C ILE A 36 6.16 -10.72 9.88
N ALA A 37 6.68 -11.93 9.87
CA ALA A 37 7.87 -12.29 10.63
C ALA A 37 9.11 -11.52 10.14
N PRO A 38 10.07 -11.20 11.04
CA PRO A 38 11.29 -10.48 10.66
C PRO A 38 12.14 -11.23 9.62
N ASP A 39 12.28 -10.65 8.44
CA ASP A 39 13.24 -11.07 7.42
C ASP A 39 13.88 -9.88 6.71
N LYS A 40 15.18 -9.67 6.93
CA LYS A 40 15.94 -8.56 6.33
C LYS A 40 15.91 -8.58 4.79
N ALA A 41 15.74 -9.75 4.16
CA ALA A 41 15.61 -9.83 2.70
C ALA A 41 14.33 -9.12 2.22
N ASN A 42 13.23 -9.24 2.96
CA ASN A 42 11.96 -8.57 2.63
C ASN A 42 12.08 -7.05 2.72
N TYR A 43 12.78 -6.55 3.75
CA TYR A 43 13.06 -5.12 3.87
C TYR A 43 13.94 -4.61 2.72
N ALA A 44 15.01 -5.34 2.40
CA ALA A 44 15.91 -4.98 1.31
C ALA A 44 15.20 -4.97 -0.05
N ALA A 45 14.33 -5.95 -0.32
CA ALA A 45 13.52 -6.01 -1.53
C ALA A 45 12.57 -4.80 -1.63
N LEU A 46 11.86 -4.46 -0.56
CA LEU A 46 10.98 -3.28 -0.56
C LEU A 46 11.78 -1.98 -0.75
N VAL A 47 12.93 -1.83 -0.09
CA VAL A 47 13.82 -0.67 -0.27
C VAL A 47 14.29 -0.56 -1.72
N ALA A 48 14.65 -1.67 -2.36
CA ALA A 48 15.07 -1.68 -3.75
C ALA A 48 13.95 -1.24 -4.71
N ILE A 49 12.70 -1.66 -4.47
CA ILE A 49 11.53 -1.20 -5.22
C ILE A 49 11.36 0.31 -5.02
N LEU A 50 11.32 0.76 -3.77
CA LEU A 50 11.06 2.17 -3.42
C LEU A 50 12.20 3.11 -3.83
N ALA A 51 13.42 2.60 -4.06
CA ALA A 51 14.51 3.38 -4.62
C ALA A 51 14.23 3.85 -6.07
N GLY A 52 13.27 3.24 -6.76
CA GLY A 52 12.78 3.69 -8.06
C GLY A 52 11.84 4.89 -8.01
N LEU A 53 11.46 5.37 -6.82
CA LEU A 53 10.58 6.53 -6.71
C LEU A 53 11.32 7.81 -7.17
N PRO A 54 10.70 8.63 -8.04
CA PRO A 54 11.24 9.93 -8.39
C PRO A 54 11.32 10.85 -7.16
N ASN A 55 12.33 11.72 -7.13
CA ASN A 55 12.51 12.75 -6.12
C ASN A 55 12.74 14.12 -6.79
N PRO A 56 11.78 15.06 -6.73
CA PRO A 56 10.50 14.96 -6.01
C PRO A 56 9.52 13.97 -6.67
N ALA A 57 8.54 13.49 -5.89
CA ALA A 57 7.42 12.74 -6.45
C ALA A 57 6.59 13.66 -7.38
N PRO A 58 6.03 13.14 -8.49
CA PRO A 58 5.25 13.95 -9.41
C PRO A 58 3.97 14.45 -8.74
N ASP A 59 3.57 15.68 -9.08
CA ASP A 59 2.37 16.31 -8.54
C ASP A 59 1.14 15.93 -9.39
N PHE A 60 0.17 15.25 -8.79
CA PHE A 60 -1.06 14.89 -9.49
C PHE A 60 -1.94 16.10 -9.81
N HIS A 61 -1.75 17.24 -9.15
CA HIS A 61 -2.44 18.49 -9.48
C HIS A 61 -1.96 19.10 -10.81
N ALA A 62 -0.77 18.71 -11.27
CA ALA A 62 -0.23 19.11 -12.57
C ALA A 62 -0.65 18.15 -13.71
N CYS A 63 -1.50 17.16 -13.42
CA CYS A 63 -1.88 16.14 -14.39
C CYS A 63 -2.71 16.70 -15.54
N THR A 64 -2.32 16.39 -16.77
CA THR A 64 -3.05 16.78 -17.98
C THR A 64 -4.24 15.86 -18.21
N ASN A 65 -4.04 14.54 -18.04
CA ASN A 65 -5.08 13.53 -18.25
C ASN A 65 -5.56 12.96 -16.92
N PHE A 66 -6.57 13.62 -16.33
CA PHE A 66 -7.05 13.27 -14.99
C PHE A 66 -8.46 12.69 -14.99
N MET A 67 -8.63 11.55 -14.31
CA MET A 67 -9.91 10.91 -14.02
C MET A 67 -10.26 11.10 -12.54
N THR A 68 -11.39 11.73 -12.24
CA THR A 68 -11.73 12.20 -10.88
C THR A 68 -12.13 11.10 -9.90
N ASP A 69 -12.62 9.96 -10.39
CA ASP A 69 -13.18 8.87 -9.56
C ASP A 69 -12.20 7.70 -9.37
N ALA A 70 -10.90 7.98 -9.46
CA ALA A 70 -9.87 6.97 -9.30
C ALA A 70 -9.39 6.83 -7.85
N PRO A 71 -8.87 5.65 -7.45
CA PRO A 71 -8.24 5.46 -6.14
C PRO A 71 -7.12 6.47 -5.85
N TYR A 72 -7.01 6.90 -4.60
CA TYR A 72 -5.97 7.80 -4.11
C TYR A 72 -5.50 7.39 -2.72
N GLY A 73 -4.35 7.89 -2.29
CA GLY A 73 -3.79 7.54 -0.99
C GLY A 73 -2.53 8.31 -0.63
N THR A 74 -1.80 7.80 0.36
CA THR A 74 -0.54 8.40 0.82
C THR A 74 0.44 7.31 1.21
N LEU A 75 1.66 7.40 0.69
CA LEU A 75 2.79 6.61 1.15
C LEU A 75 3.60 7.41 2.17
N CYS A 76 3.84 6.85 3.35
CA CYS A 76 4.70 7.42 4.37
C CYS A 76 6.04 6.67 4.43
N LEU A 77 7.13 7.36 4.13
CA LEU A 77 8.50 6.82 4.17
C LEU A 77 9.26 7.44 5.33
N THR A 78 9.54 6.66 6.38
CA THR A 78 10.34 7.11 7.52
C THR A 78 11.76 6.55 7.44
N LYS A 79 12.75 7.45 7.40
CA LYS A 79 14.18 7.13 7.44
C LYS A 79 14.86 7.96 8.53
N GLY A 80 15.31 7.29 9.59
CA GLY A 80 15.86 7.98 10.77
C GLY A 80 14.82 8.92 11.38
N ALA A 81 15.16 10.20 11.52
CA ALA A 81 14.26 11.24 12.04
C ALA A 81 13.36 11.88 10.96
N THR A 82 13.54 11.54 9.68
CA THR A 82 12.82 12.16 8.56
C THR A 82 11.66 11.27 8.12
N THR A 83 10.47 11.86 7.99
CA THR A 83 9.32 11.21 7.36
C THR A 83 8.89 11.99 6.12
N THR A 84 8.92 11.34 4.97
CA THR A 84 8.39 11.87 3.71
C THR A 84 6.98 11.32 3.51
N LYS A 85 6.02 12.20 3.26
CA LYS A 85 4.65 11.82 2.86
C LYS A 85 4.47 12.10 1.39
N ILE A 86 4.12 11.08 0.62
CA ILE A 86 3.87 11.17 -0.81
C ILE A 86 2.39 10.89 -1.05
N ALA A 87 1.62 11.93 -1.34
CA ALA A 87 0.25 11.79 -1.78
C ALA A 87 0.21 11.27 -3.23
N TRP A 88 -0.71 10.37 -3.53
CA TRP A 88 -0.87 9.85 -4.88
C TRP A 88 -2.35 9.73 -5.28
N ASN A 89 -2.64 9.87 -6.57
CA ASN A 89 -3.95 9.68 -7.14
C ASN A 89 -3.83 8.93 -8.48
N SER A 90 -4.36 7.71 -8.54
CA SER A 90 -4.31 6.85 -9.73
C SER A 90 -5.13 7.34 -10.91
N GLY A 91 -5.86 8.46 -10.73
CA GLY A 91 -6.61 9.13 -11.78
C GLY A 91 -5.72 9.88 -12.76
N CYS A 92 -4.47 10.16 -12.40
CA CYS A 92 -3.54 10.78 -13.35
C CYS A 92 -2.95 9.74 -14.31
N MET A 93 -3.23 9.93 -15.60
CA MET A 93 -2.88 8.99 -16.67
C MET A 93 -1.64 9.42 -17.47
N ASP A 94 -0.99 10.52 -17.09
CA ASP A 94 0.25 10.98 -17.71
C ASP A 94 1.36 9.95 -17.52
N GLU A 95 2.23 9.79 -18.52
CA GLU A 95 3.21 8.70 -18.59
C GLU A 95 4.17 8.67 -17.39
N GLU A 96 4.71 9.84 -17.01
CA GLU A 96 5.59 9.98 -15.85
C GLU A 96 4.88 9.60 -14.54
N TYR A 97 3.63 10.03 -14.40
CA TYR A 97 2.84 9.74 -13.21
C TYR A 97 2.49 8.25 -13.11
N ARG A 98 2.18 7.61 -14.25
CA ARG A 98 1.97 6.16 -14.32
C ARG A 98 3.23 5.38 -13.92
N ALA A 99 4.41 5.79 -14.39
CA ALA A 99 5.67 5.15 -13.99
C ALA A 99 5.88 5.25 -12.46
N PHE A 100 5.54 6.39 -11.86
CA PHE A 100 5.52 6.54 -10.41
C PHE A 100 4.52 5.59 -9.72
N LEU A 101 3.30 5.47 -10.23
CA LEU A 101 2.29 4.54 -9.70
C LEU A 101 2.70 3.08 -9.84
N ASP A 102 3.41 2.71 -10.90
CA ASP A 102 3.90 1.34 -11.10
C ASP A 102 4.90 0.94 -10.00
N VAL A 103 5.74 1.87 -9.54
CA VAL A 103 6.62 1.63 -8.39
C VAL A 103 5.82 1.41 -7.10
N LEU A 104 4.80 2.23 -6.85
CA LEU A 104 3.92 2.06 -5.69
C LEU A 104 3.16 0.73 -5.73
N LYS A 105 2.68 0.34 -6.92
CA LYS A 105 2.00 -0.93 -7.15
C LYS A 105 2.92 -2.12 -6.93
N ALA A 106 4.18 -2.04 -7.39
CA ALA A 106 5.16 -3.09 -7.14
C ALA A 106 5.45 -3.25 -5.64
N ALA A 107 5.55 -2.14 -4.90
CA ALA A 107 5.72 -2.17 -3.44
C ALA A 107 4.51 -2.79 -2.74
N ASP A 108 3.30 -2.41 -3.15
CA ASP A 108 2.06 -2.96 -2.61
C ASP A 108 1.91 -4.46 -2.91
N GLN A 109 2.24 -4.90 -4.12
CA GLN A 109 2.23 -6.31 -4.52
C GLN A 109 3.24 -7.15 -3.72
N HIS A 110 4.44 -6.62 -3.49
CA HIS A 110 5.43 -7.27 -2.62
C HIS A 110 4.88 -7.46 -1.20
N MET A 111 4.30 -6.41 -0.62
CA MET A 111 3.74 -6.48 0.73
C MET A 111 2.51 -7.38 0.81
N LYS A 112 1.67 -7.38 -0.24
CA LYS A 112 0.53 -8.30 -0.36
C LYS A 112 1.00 -9.76 -0.37
N ALA A 113 2.00 -10.10 -1.16
CA ALA A 113 2.52 -11.47 -1.21
C ALA A 113 3.07 -11.94 0.15
N LEU A 114 3.72 -11.04 0.90
CA LEU A 114 4.16 -11.33 2.27
C LEU A 114 2.98 -11.49 3.24
N GLY A 115 1.97 -10.64 3.12
CA GLY A 115 0.76 -10.67 3.94
C GLY A 115 -0.06 -11.94 3.74
N GLU A 116 -0.36 -12.31 2.49
CA GLU A 116 -1.11 -13.52 2.14
C GLU A 116 -0.39 -14.81 2.57
N ALA A 117 0.95 -14.79 2.64
CA ALA A 117 1.74 -15.92 3.13
C ALA A 117 1.81 -15.98 4.67
N ALA A 118 1.50 -14.89 5.37
CA ALA A 118 1.51 -14.82 6.82
C ALA A 118 0.16 -15.24 7.41
N PRO A 119 0.14 -15.91 8.58
CA PRO A 119 -1.11 -16.29 9.22
C PRO A 119 -1.90 -15.06 9.68
N VAL A 120 -3.23 -15.18 9.64
CA VAL A 120 -4.13 -14.19 10.24
C VAL A 120 -3.88 -14.15 11.74
N SER A 121 -3.48 -12.98 12.25
CA SER A 121 -3.25 -12.73 13.67
C SER A 121 -4.52 -12.29 14.40
N ARG A 122 -5.40 -11.56 13.70
CA ARG A 122 -6.73 -11.17 14.21
C ARG A 122 -7.66 -10.77 13.06
N THR A 123 -8.96 -10.90 13.32
CA THR A 123 -10.02 -10.40 12.44
C THR A 123 -10.82 -9.35 13.19
N GLU A 124 -10.91 -8.14 12.65
CA GLU A 124 -11.75 -7.07 13.16
C GLU A 124 -13.10 -7.08 12.43
N PRO A 125 -14.23 -7.01 13.16
CA PRO A 125 -15.54 -6.94 12.53
C PRO A 125 -15.70 -5.61 11.77
N PRO A 126 -16.64 -5.53 10.82
CA PRO A 126 -16.88 -4.30 10.09
C PRO A 126 -17.24 -3.16 11.04
N ALA A 127 -16.70 -1.96 10.80
CA ALA A 127 -16.99 -0.79 11.64
C ALA A 127 -18.49 -0.42 11.54
N GLY A 128 -19.20 -0.46 12.68
CA GLY A 128 -20.60 0.00 12.78
C GLY A 128 -21.66 -1.06 13.12
N GLY A 129 -21.29 -2.15 13.80
CA GLY A 129 -22.24 -3.10 14.40
C GLY A 129 -23.03 -2.52 15.58
#